data_AF-A0A8S0WBT7-F1
#
_entry.id   AF-A0A8S0WBT7-F1
#
_cell.length_a   1.000
_cell.length_b   1.000
_cell.length_c   1.000
_cell.angle_alpha   90.00
_cell.angle_beta   90.00
_cell.angle_gamma   90.00
#
_symmetry.space_group_name_H-M   'P 1'
#
loop_
_entity.id
_entity.type
_entity.pdbx_description
1 polymer ?
#
loop_
_entity_poly.entity_id
_entity_poly.type
_entity_poly.pdbx_seq_one_letter_code
_entity_poly.pdbx_strand_id
1 'polypeptide(L)'
;MYGQLQSNDNAIFIANKKLLIATVSQIKRNEHKIEFSNVREIPCSNAQLLQLHEIYPELISRVKANFQPFIHPKEVNINQLIEDATAKRFVSYYLLSGIDKYNGLKEKFQVNDRIVLINPEHQLDNVKLFTTTGLENFPETVKVTIPVKGWTLDQMLKKNENFKRKSIKRNSVKRIQTIKTEISTNGIYKFDNFSSYHDALYNNRVYEGGSSDKSIIDTSSEDKATPSITGKISGSMNKKLNQILYGPPGTGKTYNTINKALEIIDVDINGMSREKVREIFDAKIQEGQIVFTTFHQSMSYEDFIEGIKPETIDNKVIYNIKNGIFKNLCLTAKTPNQLDFKSAYEQLKKDLSDKEMIAIKTPTGKEFSISLNSNGNLTLHTGLNKEKQGTLTQENIQKQINGEDKFIGWEGYFKGVVNYLEKQYKYSSKPQNNSQNFVLIIDEINRGNVSQIFGELITLIEDDKRLGREEALEVTLPYSKEKFGVPPNLYIIGTMNTADRSVEALDAALRRRFSFVEMPPDAELIRTEGKLKES
;
A
#
# COMPACT_ATOMS: atom_id res chain seq x y z
N MET A 1 16.94 -9.35 21.82
CA MET A 1 15.65 -9.97 21.47
C MET A 1 15.77 -11.50 21.28
N TYR A 2 16.75 -12.17 21.91
CA TYR A 2 17.16 -13.55 21.58
C TYR A 2 17.14 -14.47 22.81
N GLY A 3 16.04 -14.47 23.56
CA GLY A 3 15.97 -15.13 24.87
C GLY A 3 16.08 -16.66 24.85
N GLN A 4 15.99 -17.31 23.69
CA GLN A 4 15.87 -18.78 23.57
C GLN A 4 16.94 -19.47 22.71
N LEU A 5 17.89 -18.73 22.15
CA LEU A 5 18.95 -19.31 21.31
C LEU A 5 19.94 -20.18 22.11
N GLN A 6 20.28 -21.34 21.57
CA GLN A 6 21.30 -22.26 22.07
C GLN A 6 22.42 -22.47 21.03
N SER A 7 23.61 -22.88 21.51
CA SER A 7 24.68 -23.32 20.62
C SER A 7 24.23 -24.60 19.90
N ASN A 8 24.59 -24.73 18.61
CA ASN A 8 24.16 -25.76 17.65
C ASN A 8 22.74 -25.63 17.09
N ASP A 9 21.98 -24.59 17.43
CA ASP A 9 20.73 -24.32 16.73
C ASP A 9 20.98 -24.02 15.24
N ASN A 10 20.07 -24.43 14.37
CA ASN A 10 20.12 -24.10 12.95
C ASN A 10 19.44 -22.75 12.72
N ALA A 11 20.11 -21.85 12.01
CA ALA A 11 19.63 -20.55 11.63
C ALA A 11 19.43 -20.49 10.12
N ILE A 12 18.20 -20.22 9.70
CA ILE A 12 17.83 -19.98 8.30
C ILE A 12 17.65 -18.49 8.11
N PHE A 13 18.48 -17.91 7.25
CA PHE A 13 18.37 -16.52 6.81
C PHE A 13 17.83 -16.48 5.39
N ILE A 14 17.12 -15.41 5.08
CA ILE A 14 16.63 -15.14 3.74
C ILE A 14 17.35 -13.90 3.25
N ALA A 15 18.01 -13.99 2.10
CA ALA A 15 18.65 -12.84 1.47
C ALA A 15 18.69 -13.03 -0.05
N ASN A 16 18.29 -12.01 -0.82
CA ASN A 16 18.53 -11.93 -2.26
C ASN A 16 18.24 -13.23 -3.06
N LYS A 17 17.04 -13.80 -2.92
CA LYS A 17 16.62 -15.06 -3.59
C LYS A 17 17.51 -16.28 -3.22
N LYS A 18 18.05 -16.28 -2.01
CA LYS A 18 18.81 -17.38 -1.42
C LYS A 18 18.36 -17.63 0.01
N LEU A 19 18.43 -18.89 0.42
CA LEU A 19 18.40 -19.30 1.82
C LEU A 19 19.85 -19.47 2.28
N LEU A 20 20.23 -18.78 3.35
CA LEU A 20 21.48 -19.06 4.05
C LEU A 20 21.15 -19.95 5.24
N ILE A 21 21.81 -21.09 5.34
CA ILE A 21 21.64 -22.01 6.47
C ILE A 21 22.94 -22.00 7.23
N ALA A 22 22.90 -21.71 8.52
CA ALA A 22 24.08 -21.70 9.35
C ALA A 22 23.78 -22.34 10.71
N THR A 23 24.81 -22.82 11.39
CA THR A 23 24.71 -23.37 12.74
C THR A 23 25.22 -22.34 13.73
N VAL A 24 24.45 -22.03 14.78
CA VAL A 24 24.85 -21.11 15.85
C VAL A 24 26.07 -21.70 16.56
N SER A 25 27.25 -21.09 16.37
CA SER A 25 28.47 -21.55 17.04
C SER A 25 28.58 -20.96 18.44
N GLN A 26 28.40 -19.64 18.57
CA GLN A 26 28.58 -18.92 19.83
C GLN A 26 27.58 -17.77 20.01
N ILE A 27 27.10 -17.56 21.24
CA ILE A 27 26.17 -16.48 21.58
C ILE A 27 26.86 -15.53 22.58
N LYS A 28 27.27 -14.34 22.11
CA LYS A 28 27.92 -13.31 22.91
C LYS A 28 26.89 -12.30 23.42
N ARG A 29 26.15 -12.68 24.47
CA ARG A 29 25.03 -11.88 25.02
C ARG A 29 25.44 -10.46 25.43
N ASN A 30 26.63 -10.28 26.00
CA ASN A 30 27.14 -8.98 26.46
C ASN A 30 27.49 -8.02 25.31
N GLU A 31 27.78 -8.55 24.12
CA GLU A 31 28.11 -7.76 22.93
C GLU A 31 26.93 -7.64 21.95
N HIS A 32 25.78 -8.22 22.29
CA HIS A 32 24.65 -8.37 21.38
C HIS A 32 25.02 -9.03 20.03
N LYS A 33 25.95 -10.00 20.03
CA LYS A 33 26.41 -10.72 18.84
C LYS A 33 26.10 -12.22 18.90
N ILE A 34 25.83 -12.81 17.74
CA ILE A 34 25.71 -14.26 17.54
C ILE A 34 26.65 -14.63 16.41
N GLU A 35 27.46 -15.66 16.62
CA GLU A 35 28.36 -16.22 15.61
C GLU A 35 27.75 -17.48 15.03
N PHE A 36 27.97 -17.67 13.73
CA PHE A 36 27.47 -18.79 12.98
C PHE A 36 28.61 -19.52 12.26
N SER A 37 28.47 -20.82 12.12
CA SER A 37 29.39 -21.74 11.43
C SER A 37 28.64 -22.55 10.39
N ASN A 38 29.35 -23.27 9.52
CA ASN A 38 28.75 -24.15 8.51
C ASN A 38 27.73 -23.46 7.59
N VAL A 39 28.00 -22.21 7.21
CA VAL A 39 27.09 -21.41 6.35
C VAL A 39 27.00 -22.06 4.97
N ARG A 40 25.80 -22.40 4.54
CA ARG A 40 25.48 -22.92 3.20
C ARG A 40 24.51 -21.98 2.52
N GLU A 41 24.77 -21.68 1.25
CA GLU A 41 23.84 -20.92 0.42
C GLU A 41 23.04 -21.87 -0.47
N ILE A 42 21.72 -21.73 -0.46
CA ILE A 42 20.85 -22.49 -1.34
C ILE A 42 20.02 -21.50 -2.19
N PRO A 43 20.13 -21.54 -3.53
CA PRO A 43 19.27 -20.75 -4.40
C PRO A 43 17.79 -21.06 -4.14
N CYS A 44 16.98 -20.03 -3.89
CA CYS A 44 15.56 -20.20 -3.61
C CYS A 44 14.81 -18.94 -4.05
N SER A 45 13.97 -19.05 -5.06
CA SER A 45 13.18 -17.91 -5.56
C SER A 45 12.17 -17.44 -4.52
N ASN A 46 11.74 -16.17 -4.61
CA ASN A 46 10.69 -15.64 -3.73
C ASN A 46 9.38 -16.45 -3.81
N ALA A 47 9.06 -17.00 -4.98
CA ALA A 47 7.89 -17.85 -5.17
C ALA A 47 8.04 -19.19 -4.41
N GLN A 48 9.19 -19.85 -4.53
CA GLN A 48 9.48 -21.06 -3.76
C GLN A 48 9.49 -20.77 -2.25
N LEU A 49 9.98 -19.60 -1.84
CA LEU A 49 10.00 -19.19 -0.44
C LEU A 49 8.60 -18.98 0.15
N LEU A 50 7.69 -18.38 -0.62
CA LEU A 50 6.29 -18.26 -0.24
C LEU A 50 5.61 -19.63 -0.16
N GLN A 51 5.88 -20.52 -1.12
CA GLN A 51 5.38 -21.90 -1.08
C GLN A 51 5.91 -22.67 0.14
N LEU A 52 7.19 -22.53 0.47
CA LEU A 52 7.79 -23.12 1.66
C LEU A 52 7.11 -22.67 2.95
N HIS A 53 6.77 -21.38 3.06
CA HIS A 53 5.99 -20.86 4.18
C HIS A 53 4.58 -21.45 4.25
N GLU A 54 3.91 -21.64 3.11
CA GLU A 54 2.56 -22.20 3.08
C GLU A 54 2.52 -23.69 3.45
N ILE A 55 3.52 -24.45 3.00
CA ILE A 55 3.62 -25.91 3.21
C ILE A 55 4.13 -26.21 4.62
N TYR A 56 5.11 -25.44 5.12
CA TYR A 56 5.80 -25.68 6.38
C TYR A 56 5.90 -24.42 7.24
N PRO A 57 4.78 -23.78 7.64
CA PRO A 57 4.79 -22.54 8.43
C PRO A 57 5.47 -22.69 9.80
N GLU A 58 5.54 -23.90 10.32
CA GLU A 58 6.25 -24.26 11.56
C GLU A 58 7.77 -24.28 11.42
N LEU A 59 8.29 -24.50 10.21
CA LEU A 59 9.73 -24.50 9.91
C LEU A 59 10.18 -23.17 9.29
N ILE A 60 9.32 -22.56 8.46
CA ILE A 60 9.57 -21.32 7.74
C ILE A 60 8.45 -20.33 8.09
N SER A 61 8.61 -19.59 9.19
CA SER A 61 7.62 -18.61 9.60
C SER A 61 7.65 -17.36 8.71
N ARG A 62 6.58 -16.55 8.71
CA ARG A 62 6.48 -15.37 7.83
C ARG A 62 7.64 -14.40 8.08
N VAL A 63 8.32 -14.00 7.00
CA VAL A 63 9.35 -12.95 7.04
C VAL A 63 8.70 -11.65 7.52
N LYS A 64 9.03 -11.24 8.75
CA LYS A 64 8.78 -9.88 9.23
C LYS A 64 9.81 -8.96 8.55
N ALA A 65 9.48 -7.68 8.38
CA ALA A 65 10.21 -6.69 7.58
C ALA A 65 11.71 -6.43 7.92
N ASN A 66 12.34 -7.24 8.77
CA ASN A 66 13.70 -7.05 9.29
C ASN A 66 14.64 -8.23 9.03
N PHE A 67 14.31 -9.16 8.12
CA PHE A 67 15.16 -10.34 7.81
C PHE A 67 15.63 -11.11 9.06
N GLN A 68 14.77 -11.25 10.07
CA GLN A 68 15.16 -11.97 11.28
C GLN A 68 15.39 -13.46 10.94
N PRO A 69 16.53 -14.06 11.35
CA PRO A 69 16.78 -15.47 11.12
C PRO A 69 15.73 -16.32 11.82
N PHE A 70 15.23 -17.34 11.11
CA PHE A 70 14.44 -18.40 11.73
C PHE A 70 15.39 -19.37 12.39
N ILE A 71 15.19 -19.59 13.68
CA ILE A 71 16.06 -20.47 14.47
C ILE A 71 15.26 -21.72 14.78
N HIS A 72 15.80 -22.86 14.35
CA HIS A 72 15.18 -24.16 14.51
C HIS A 72 16.13 -25.10 15.28
N PRO A 73 15.65 -25.79 16.33
CA PRO A 73 16.49 -26.60 17.21
C PRO A 73 17.00 -27.91 16.58
N LYS A 74 16.59 -28.23 15.35
CA LYS A 74 17.00 -29.44 14.60
C LYS A 74 17.38 -29.10 13.16
N GLU A 75 18.21 -29.97 12.57
CA GLU A 75 18.59 -29.89 11.16
C GLU A 75 17.36 -30.04 10.26
N VAL A 76 17.17 -29.08 9.37
CA VAL A 76 16.04 -29.04 8.43
C VAL A 76 16.53 -29.58 7.08
N ASN A 77 15.87 -30.60 6.53
CA ASN A 77 16.20 -31.11 5.19
C ASN A 77 15.66 -30.17 4.11
N ILE A 78 16.42 -29.13 3.82
CA ILE A 78 16.01 -28.05 2.91
C ILE A 78 15.85 -28.54 1.47
N ASN A 79 16.60 -29.56 1.04
CA ASN A 79 16.44 -30.14 -0.29
C ASN A 79 15.06 -30.78 -0.46
N GLN A 80 14.58 -31.52 0.55
CA GLN A 80 13.23 -32.08 0.53
C GLN A 80 12.17 -30.99 0.53
N LEU A 81 12.36 -29.93 1.33
CA LEU A 81 11.43 -28.81 1.37
C LEU A 81 11.34 -28.08 0.02
N ILE A 82 12.49 -27.86 -0.64
CA ILE A 82 12.56 -27.25 -1.97
C ILE A 82 11.94 -28.16 -3.02
N GLU A 83 12.13 -29.47 -2.93
CA GLU A 83 11.48 -30.44 -3.81
C GLU A 83 9.95 -30.35 -3.69
N ASP A 84 9.42 -30.29 -2.47
CA ASP A 84 7.98 -30.14 -2.21
C ASP A 84 7.42 -28.81 -2.74
N ALA A 85 8.15 -27.71 -2.54
CA ALA A 85 7.78 -26.41 -3.09
C ALA A 85 7.81 -26.41 -4.63
N THR A 86 8.86 -27.00 -5.22
CA THR A 86 9.04 -27.09 -6.68
C THR A 86 7.96 -27.95 -7.32
N ALA A 87 7.50 -29.00 -6.63
CA ALA A 87 6.35 -29.81 -7.02
C ALA A 87 5.00 -29.06 -6.93
N LYS A 88 4.98 -27.79 -6.47
CA LYS A 88 3.79 -26.96 -6.28
C LYS A 88 2.71 -27.64 -5.43
N ARG A 89 3.13 -28.48 -4.48
CA ARG A 89 2.20 -29.12 -3.56
C ARG A 89 1.68 -28.06 -2.61
N PHE A 90 0.36 -27.85 -2.58
CA PHE A 90 -0.26 -26.93 -1.63
C PHE A 90 -0.81 -27.71 -0.46
N VAL A 91 -0.59 -27.21 0.75
CA VAL A 91 -1.17 -27.80 1.96
C VAL A 91 -2.53 -27.15 2.22
N SER A 92 -3.58 -27.97 2.23
CA SER A 92 -4.92 -27.50 2.58
C SER A 92 -5.13 -27.57 4.09
N TYR A 93 -5.89 -26.62 4.61
CA TYR A 93 -6.28 -26.58 6.02
C TYR A 93 -7.76 -26.88 6.14
N TYR A 94 -8.12 -27.74 7.08
CA TYR A 94 -9.48 -28.20 7.30
C TYR A 94 -9.87 -28.10 8.77
N LEU A 95 -11.14 -27.75 9.00
CA LEU A 95 -11.83 -27.96 10.26
C LEU A 95 -12.93 -29.00 10.02
N LEU A 96 -13.00 -30.03 10.87
CA LEU A 96 -13.97 -31.11 10.76
C LEU A 96 -14.79 -31.23 12.03
N SER A 97 -16.07 -31.60 11.90
CA SER A 97 -17.01 -31.73 13.02
C SER A 97 -16.69 -32.87 13.99
N GLY A 98 -15.76 -33.77 13.63
CA GLY A 98 -15.35 -34.90 14.48
C GLY A 98 -14.63 -36.00 13.71
N ILE A 99 -14.26 -37.06 14.43
CA ILE A 99 -13.49 -38.19 13.89
C ILE A 99 -14.27 -38.99 12.85
N ASP A 100 -15.59 -39.10 12.98
CA ASP A 100 -16.44 -39.83 12.03
C ASP A 100 -16.43 -39.15 10.65
N LYS A 101 -16.47 -37.81 10.64
CA LYS A 101 -16.40 -37.04 9.41
C LYS A 101 -15.04 -37.16 8.74
N TYR A 102 -13.96 -37.18 9.54
CA TYR A 102 -12.63 -37.49 9.05
C TYR A 102 -12.59 -38.89 8.42
N ASN A 103 -13.09 -39.93 9.10
CA ASN A 103 -13.08 -41.30 8.59
C ASN A 103 -13.82 -41.43 7.25
N GLY A 104 -14.93 -40.70 7.06
CA GLY A 104 -15.66 -40.66 5.80
C GLY A 104 -15.01 -39.84 4.68
N LEU A 105 -14.01 -39.01 4.99
CA LEU A 105 -13.31 -38.15 4.02
C LEU A 105 -11.82 -38.48 3.87
N LYS A 106 -11.28 -39.42 4.66
CA LYS A 106 -9.83 -39.70 4.74
C LYS A 106 -9.18 -39.99 3.39
N GLU A 107 -9.91 -40.63 2.48
CA GLU A 107 -9.42 -40.97 1.13
C GLU A 107 -9.31 -39.75 0.19
N LYS A 108 -9.89 -38.60 0.57
CA LYS A 108 -9.86 -37.35 -0.20
C LYS A 108 -8.75 -36.40 0.23
N PHE A 109 -8.10 -36.65 1.37
CA PHE A 109 -7.01 -35.81 1.86
C PHE A 109 -5.68 -36.19 1.22
N GLN A 110 -4.82 -35.20 1.09
CA GLN A 110 -3.46 -35.38 0.59
C GLN A 110 -2.51 -35.43 1.77
N VAL A 111 -1.44 -36.24 1.65
CA VAL A 111 -0.35 -36.24 2.64
C VAL A 111 0.13 -34.81 2.85
N ASN A 112 0.32 -34.43 4.11
CA ASN A 112 0.58 -33.08 4.61
C ASN A 112 -0.63 -32.14 4.76
N ASP A 113 -1.85 -32.53 4.44
CA ASP A 113 -3.02 -31.70 4.81
C ASP A 113 -3.09 -31.49 6.34
N ARG A 114 -3.54 -30.30 6.74
CA ARG A 114 -3.64 -29.88 8.14
C ARG A 114 -5.08 -29.97 8.59
N ILE A 115 -5.33 -30.74 9.63
CA ILE A 115 -6.69 -31.07 10.06
C ILE A 115 -6.87 -30.70 11.52
N VAL A 116 -7.89 -29.91 11.81
CA VAL A 116 -8.37 -29.63 13.16
C VAL A 116 -9.71 -30.37 13.34
N LEU A 117 -9.82 -31.16 14.39
CA LEU A 117 -11.06 -31.86 14.74
C LEU A 117 -11.80 -31.10 15.83
N ILE A 118 -13.12 -31.04 15.72
CA ILE A 118 -14.00 -30.61 16.80
C ILE A 118 -14.37 -31.87 17.60
N ASN A 119 -14.12 -31.85 18.91
CA ASN A 119 -14.45 -32.97 19.78
C ASN A 119 -15.96 -33.05 20.07
N PRO A 120 -16.46 -34.12 20.72
CA PRO A 120 -17.88 -34.24 21.07
C PRO A 120 -18.43 -33.12 21.98
N GLU A 121 -17.56 -32.41 22.72
CA GLU A 121 -17.91 -31.23 23.53
C GLU A 121 -17.91 -29.92 22.71
N HIS A 122 -17.83 -30.01 21.39
CA HIS A 122 -17.74 -28.90 20.44
C HIS A 122 -16.48 -28.03 20.54
N GLN A 123 -15.43 -28.53 21.17
CA GLN A 123 -14.17 -27.82 21.33
C GLN A 123 -13.19 -28.19 20.21
N LEU A 124 -12.39 -27.22 19.78
CA LEU A 124 -11.33 -27.41 18.80
C LEU A 124 -10.16 -28.18 19.44
N ASP A 125 -9.78 -29.32 18.84
CA ASP A 125 -8.53 -30.02 19.16
C ASP A 125 -7.33 -29.28 18.53
N ASN A 126 -6.13 -29.77 18.80
CA ASN A 126 -4.94 -29.26 18.16
C ASN A 126 -4.92 -29.59 16.65
N VAL A 127 -4.14 -28.83 15.90
CA VAL A 127 -3.85 -29.15 14.50
C VAL A 127 -3.05 -30.45 14.39
N LYS A 128 -3.49 -31.34 13.49
CA LYS A 128 -2.87 -32.64 13.19
C LYS A 128 -2.43 -32.71 11.74
N LEU A 129 -1.43 -33.55 11.50
CA LEU A 129 -0.88 -33.83 10.18
C LEU A 129 -1.57 -35.05 9.59
N PHE A 130 -2.02 -34.96 8.34
CA PHE A 130 -2.46 -36.13 7.60
C PHE A 130 -1.26 -36.84 6.93
N THR A 131 -1.10 -38.12 7.21
CA THR A 131 -0.02 -38.99 6.74
C THR A 131 -0.60 -40.22 6.04
N THR A 132 0.27 -41.06 5.46
CA THR A 132 -0.15 -42.33 4.83
C THR A 132 -0.78 -43.31 5.82
N THR A 133 -0.48 -43.19 7.12
CA THR A 133 -1.01 -43.99 8.23
C THR A 133 -2.23 -43.36 8.90
N GLY A 134 -2.56 -42.10 8.57
CA GLY A 134 -3.73 -41.38 9.08
C GLY A 134 -3.38 -40.05 9.75
N LEU A 135 -4.16 -39.65 10.75
CA LEU A 135 -3.90 -38.41 11.51
C LEU A 135 -2.87 -38.64 12.59
N GLU A 136 -1.77 -37.89 12.51
CA GLU A 136 -0.71 -37.91 13.50
C GLU A 136 -0.55 -36.54 14.14
N ASN A 137 -0.14 -36.53 15.41
CA ASN A 137 0.31 -35.30 16.04
C ASN A 137 1.63 -34.88 15.40
N PHE A 138 1.92 -33.57 15.42
CA PHE A 138 3.24 -33.10 15.03
C PHE A 138 4.32 -33.76 15.93
N PRO A 139 5.53 -34.03 15.39
CA PRO A 139 6.63 -34.54 16.19
C PRO A 139 6.85 -33.68 17.42
N GLU A 140 7.16 -34.27 18.59
CA GLU A 140 7.28 -33.55 19.87
C GLU A 140 8.25 -32.36 19.82
N THR A 141 9.21 -32.42 18.90
CA THR A 141 10.21 -31.38 18.70
C THR A 141 9.72 -30.15 17.96
N VAL A 142 8.48 -30.20 17.42
CA VAL A 142 7.79 -29.06 16.83
C VAL A 142 6.48 -28.88 17.57
N LYS A 143 6.47 -28.01 18.59
CA LYS A 143 5.24 -27.65 19.30
C LYS A 143 4.39 -26.73 18.42
N VAL A 144 3.56 -27.32 17.56
CA VAL A 144 2.54 -26.60 16.80
C VAL A 144 1.24 -26.64 17.58
N THR A 145 0.74 -25.48 17.99
CA THR A 145 -0.56 -25.34 18.64
C THR A 145 -1.40 -24.26 17.99
N ILE A 146 -2.73 -24.43 18.01
CA ILE A 146 -3.65 -23.32 17.77
C ILE A 146 -4.00 -22.60 19.09
N PRO A 147 -4.00 -21.25 19.15
CA PRO A 147 -4.28 -20.47 20.36
C PRO A 147 -5.68 -20.67 20.93
N VAL A 148 -6.61 -21.13 20.10
CA VAL A 148 -8.01 -21.41 20.45
C VAL A 148 -8.27 -22.88 20.76
N LYS A 149 -7.24 -23.69 20.96
CA LYS A 149 -7.41 -25.09 21.37
C LYS A 149 -8.26 -25.15 22.64
N GLY A 150 -9.23 -26.07 22.67
CA GLY A 150 -10.18 -26.24 23.77
C GLY A 150 -11.35 -25.26 23.75
N TRP A 151 -11.40 -24.34 22.79
CA TRP A 151 -12.50 -23.40 22.65
C TRP A 151 -13.56 -23.96 21.73
N THR A 152 -14.81 -23.59 21.95
CA THR A 152 -15.88 -23.78 20.98
C THR A 152 -15.93 -22.62 19.98
N LEU A 153 -16.48 -22.84 18.79
CA LEU A 153 -16.72 -21.76 17.82
C LEU A 153 -17.59 -20.64 18.41
N ASP A 154 -18.52 -20.98 19.33
CA ASP A 154 -19.37 -20.01 20.02
C ASP A 154 -18.62 -19.16 21.04
N GLN A 155 -17.72 -19.76 21.81
CA GLN A 155 -16.83 -19.01 22.70
C GLN A 155 -15.92 -18.07 21.89
N MET A 156 -15.43 -18.53 20.75
CA MET A 156 -14.66 -17.70 19.83
C MET A 156 -15.50 -16.53 19.28
N LEU A 157 -16.74 -16.76 18.86
CA LEU A 157 -17.66 -15.71 18.41
C LEU A 157 -17.88 -14.67 19.50
N LYS A 158 -18.29 -15.10 20.69
CA LYS A 158 -18.57 -14.22 21.83
C LYS A 158 -17.35 -13.36 22.20
N LYS A 159 -16.14 -13.94 22.17
CA LYS A 159 -14.93 -13.16 22.47
C LYS A 159 -14.58 -12.16 21.36
N ASN A 160 -14.83 -12.50 20.10
CA ASN A 160 -14.62 -11.56 18.99
C ASN A 160 -15.68 -10.45 18.97
N GLU A 161 -16.92 -10.73 19.36
CA GLU A 161 -18.00 -9.74 19.51
C GLU A 161 -17.69 -8.74 20.64
N ASN A 162 -17.19 -9.23 21.77
CA ASN A 162 -16.84 -8.40 22.93
C ASN A 162 -15.55 -7.57 22.76
N PHE A 163 -14.76 -7.85 21.72
CA PHE A 163 -13.50 -7.14 21.48
C PHE A 163 -13.75 -5.79 20.80
N LYS A 164 -13.81 -4.69 21.59
CA LYS A 164 -13.99 -3.32 21.09
C LYS A 164 -12.78 -2.87 20.27
N ARG A 165 -12.94 -2.73 18.95
CA ARG A 165 -11.93 -2.12 18.05
C ARG A 165 -12.24 -0.64 17.82
N LYS A 166 -11.21 0.22 17.82
CA LYS A 166 -11.30 1.62 17.32
C LYS A 166 -11.56 1.74 15.80
N SER A 167 -11.76 0.63 15.09
CA SER A 167 -12.01 0.57 13.64
C SER A 167 -12.95 -0.59 13.32
N ILE A 168 -14.03 -0.30 12.60
CA ILE A 168 -15.18 -1.19 12.32
C ILE A 168 -14.88 -2.34 11.33
N LYS A 169 -13.68 -2.45 10.74
CA LYS A 169 -13.41 -3.47 9.71
C LYS A 169 -12.33 -4.49 10.10
N ARG A 170 -12.72 -5.63 10.71
CA ARG A 170 -12.38 -7.00 10.24
C ARG A 170 -13.47 -8.00 10.66
N ASN A 171 -14.05 -8.67 9.68
CA ASN A 171 -15.14 -9.66 9.75
C ASN A 171 -14.75 -11.01 10.42
N SER A 172 -14.02 -11.00 11.54
CA SER A 172 -13.71 -12.24 12.27
C SER A 172 -15.01 -12.91 12.77
N VAL A 173 -15.98 -12.12 13.24
CA VAL A 173 -17.32 -12.60 13.63
C VAL A 173 -18.05 -13.23 12.45
N LYS A 174 -18.22 -12.50 11.33
CA LYS A 174 -18.88 -13.04 10.12
C LYS A 174 -18.19 -14.29 9.59
N ARG A 175 -16.85 -14.35 9.61
CA ARG A 175 -16.08 -15.51 9.16
C ARG A 175 -16.28 -16.72 10.09
N ILE A 176 -16.23 -16.53 11.41
CA ILE A 176 -16.49 -17.63 12.35
C ILE A 176 -17.97 -18.08 12.25
N GLN A 177 -18.91 -17.16 11.99
CA GLN A 177 -20.30 -17.51 11.70
C GLN A 177 -20.43 -18.39 10.45
N THR A 178 -19.75 -18.02 9.35
CA THR A 178 -19.70 -18.86 8.14
C THR A 178 -19.12 -20.23 8.42
N ILE A 179 -17.99 -20.31 9.14
CA ILE A 179 -17.37 -21.57 9.53
C ILE A 179 -18.37 -22.42 10.34
N LYS A 180 -19.04 -21.82 11.33
CA LYS A 180 -20.03 -22.51 12.16
C LYS A 180 -21.18 -23.07 11.31
N THR A 181 -21.71 -22.27 10.39
CA THR A 181 -22.79 -22.69 9.49
C THR A 181 -22.34 -23.85 8.61
N GLU A 182 -21.19 -23.75 7.94
CA GLU A 182 -20.70 -24.82 7.06
C GLU A 182 -20.34 -26.10 7.80
N ILE A 183 -19.75 -26.00 8.99
CA ILE A 183 -19.50 -27.18 9.84
C ILE A 183 -20.82 -27.83 10.25
N SER A 184 -21.86 -27.06 10.56
CA SER A 184 -23.17 -27.59 10.94
C SER A 184 -23.88 -28.27 9.76
N THR A 185 -23.75 -27.71 8.56
CA THR A 185 -24.41 -28.25 7.35
C THR A 185 -23.64 -29.41 6.72
N ASN A 186 -22.33 -29.26 6.57
CA ASN A 186 -21.49 -30.15 5.77
C ASN A 186 -20.54 -31.01 6.62
N GLY A 187 -20.32 -30.68 7.89
CA GLY A 187 -19.35 -31.34 8.77
C GLY A 187 -17.89 -30.99 8.48
N ILE A 188 -17.62 -30.17 7.46
CA ILE A 188 -16.28 -29.80 7.01
C ILE A 188 -16.26 -28.32 6.60
N TYR A 189 -15.17 -27.65 6.94
CA TYR A 189 -14.82 -26.34 6.40
C TYR A 189 -13.39 -26.40 5.87
N LYS A 190 -13.20 -26.02 4.60
CA LYS A 190 -11.88 -25.90 3.99
C LYS A 190 -11.49 -24.43 3.98
N PHE A 191 -10.30 -24.13 4.47
CA PHE A 191 -9.73 -22.79 4.38
C PHE A 191 -9.08 -22.57 3.01
N ASP A 192 -9.20 -21.36 2.47
CA ASP A 192 -8.64 -21.01 1.15
C ASP A 192 -7.11 -21.01 1.13
N ASN A 193 -6.48 -20.71 2.27
CA ASN A 193 -5.04 -20.66 2.46
C ASN A 193 -4.66 -20.58 3.94
N PHE A 194 -3.38 -20.77 4.25
CA PHE A 194 -2.82 -20.63 5.60
C PHE A 194 -3.18 -19.30 6.27
N SER A 195 -3.15 -18.16 5.55
CA SER A 195 -3.48 -16.87 6.15
C SER A 195 -4.94 -16.80 6.63
N SER A 196 -5.88 -17.38 5.88
CA SER A 196 -7.30 -17.42 6.27
C SER A 196 -7.54 -18.30 7.49
N TYR A 197 -6.83 -19.43 7.56
CA TYR A 197 -6.78 -20.32 8.72
C TYR A 197 -6.21 -19.61 9.94
N HIS A 198 -5.04 -19.00 9.80
CA HIS A 198 -4.33 -18.27 10.84
C HIS A 198 -5.16 -17.08 11.35
N ASP A 199 -5.79 -16.29 10.48
CA ASP A 199 -6.64 -15.17 10.90
C ASP A 199 -7.90 -15.61 11.67
N ALA A 200 -8.45 -16.78 11.33
CA ALA A 200 -9.65 -17.30 11.99
C ALA A 200 -9.34 -17.92 13.35
N LEU A 201 -8.30 -18.76 13.43
CA LEU A 201 -8.00 -19.58 14.61
C LEU A 201 -6.82 -19.05 15.45
N TYR A 202 -5.91 -18.25 14.88
CA TYR A 202 -4.66 -17.77 15.50
C TYR A 202 -4.70 -16.24 15.74
N ASN A 203 -5.85 -15.68 16.10
CA ASN A 203 -5.98 -14.24 16.37
C ASN A 203 -5.44 -13.86 17.77
N ASN A 204 -4.12 -13.80 17.93
CA ASN A 204 -3.47 -13.60 19.24
C ASN A 204 -3.92 -12.34 19.99
N ARG A 205 -4.30 -11.28 19.26
CA ARG A 205 -4.81 -10.05 19.88
C ARG A 205 -6.12 -10.27 20.65
N VAL A 206 -6.93 -11.23 20.22
CA VAL A 206 -8.22 -11.57 20.84
C VAL A 206 -8.05 -12.72 21.81
N TYR A 207 -7.31 -13.77 21.44
CA TYR A 207 -7.28 -15.01 22.23
C TYR A 207 -6.19 -15.04 23.29
N GLU A 208 -5.02 -14.45 23.04
CA GLU A 208 -3.84 -14.54 23.93
C GLU A 208 -3.62 -13.31 24.82
N GLY A 209 -4.43 -12.26 24.69
CA GLY A 209 -4.35 -11.08 25.57
C GLY A 209 -3.05 -10.28 25.38
N GLY A 210 -3.12 -9.22 24.57
CA GLY A 210 -2.04 -8.23 24.54
C GLY A 210 -1.94 -7.54 25.90
N SER A 211 -0.84 -7.77 26.60
CA SER A 211 -0.35 -6.91 27.68
C SER A 211 -0.22 -5.47 27.18
N SER A 212 -1.22 -4.63 27.44
CA SER A 212 -1.06 -3.24 27.88
C SER A 212 -2.41 -2.60 28.21
N ASP A 213 -2.53 -2.18 29.47
CA ASP A 213 -3.55 -1.30 30.02
C ASP A 213 -3.86 -0.09 29.12
N LYS A 214 -5.17 0.20 28.96
CA LYS A 214 -5.71 1.56 29.04
C LYS A 214 -7.24 1.54 29.12
N SER A 215 -7.70 1.63 30.38
CA SER A 215 -8.85 2.38 30.90
C SER A 215 -10.17 2.38 30.11
N ILE A 216 -11.14 1.76 30.77
CA ILE A 216 -12.60 1.87 30.64
C ILE A 216 -13.02 3.35 30.83
N ILE A 217 -13.79 3.88 29.88
CA ILE A 217 -14.71 5.00 30.14
C ILE A 217 -16.11 4.49 29.82
N ASP A 218 -16.92 4.55 30.86
CA ASP A 218 -18.32 4.20 30.97
C ASP A 218 -19.17 5.44 30.66
N THR A 219 -20.20 5.31 29.83
CA THR A 219 -21.34 6.23 29.82
C THR A 219 -22.58 5.50 29.29
N SER A 220 -23.40 5.07 30.23
CA SER A 220 -24.82 4.79 30.07
C SER A 220 -25.61 6.08 29.87
N SER A 221 -26.46 6.14 28.84
CA SER A 221 -27.81 6.73 28.92
C SER A 221 -28.55 6.42 27.61
N GLU A 222 -29.65 5.69 27.74
CA GLU A 222 -30.66 5.46 26.73
C GLU A 222 -31.34 6.76 26.32
N ASP A 223 -31.76 6.88 25.06
CA ASP A 223 -33.13 7.33 24.78
C ASP A 223 -33.59 6.91 23.37
N LYS A 224 -34.83 6.42 23.33
CA LYS A 224 -35.57 5.98 22.14
C LYS A 224 -36.21 7.18 21.45
N ALA A 225 -36.15 7.24 20.11
CA ALA A 225 -37.26 7.71 19.25
C ALA A 225 -36.91 7.61 17.75
N THR A 226 -37.77 6.97 16.98
CA THR A 226 -38.04 7.24 15.55
C THR A 226 -39.40 7.97 15.46
N PRO A 227 -39.84 8.53 14.31
CA PRO A 227 -39.14 9.16 13.18
C PRO A 227 -39.82 10.49 12.74
N SER A 228 -39.15 11.38 11.98
CA SER A 228 -39.83 12.26 11.00
C SER A 228 -38.88 13.05 10.11
N ILE A 229 -39.31 13.21 8.87
CA ILE A 229 -38.69 13.91 7.75
C ILE A 229 -38.65 15.43 8.00
N THR A 230 -37.53 16.06 7.64
CA THR A 230 -37.31 17.40 7.06
C THR A 230 -36.10 18.09 7.68
N GLY A 231 -35.06 18.31 6.88
CA GLY A 231 -33.87 19.03 7.32
C GLY A 231 -32.65 18.67 6.50
N LYS A 232 -32.40 19.43 5.42
CA LYS A 232 -31.10 19.46 4.75
C LYS A 232 -30.01 19.74 5.79
N ILE A 233 -29.11 18.79 5.99
CA ILE A 233 -27.76 19.05 6.48
C ILE A 233 -26.80 18.28 5.56
N SER A 234 -26.14 19.04 4.71
CA SER A 234 -24.97 18.64 3.93
C SER A 234 -23.82 18.28 4.88
N GLY A 235 -23.77 17.03 5.31
CA GLY A 235 -22.63 16.45 6.01
C GLY A 235 -21.66 15.87 5.00
N SER A 236 -20.48 16.48 4.88
CA SER A 236 -19.29 15.95 4.21
C SER A 236 -19.20 14.42 4.38
N MET A 237 -19.41 13.68 3.28
CA MET A 237 -19.04 12.27 3.24
C MET A 237 -17.54 12.19 3.51
N ASN A 238 -17.14 11.46 4.55
CA ASN A 238 -15.74 11.22 4.89
C ASN A 238 -15.05 10.47 3.72
N LYS A 239 -14.48 11.23 2.77
CA LYS A 239 -13.83 10.70 1.56
C LYS A 239 -12.57 9.95 1.97
N LYS A 240 -12.52 8.65 1.71
CA LYS A 240 -11.33 7.85 2.04
C LYS A 240 -10.16 8.26 1.16
N LEU A 241 -9.01 8.55 1.79
CA LEU A 241 -7.80 9.01 1.09
C LEU A 241 -7.28 8.01 0.05
N ASN A 242 -7.32 6.71 0.35
CA ASN A 242 -6.86 5.68 -0.57
C ASN A 242 -7.97 4.65 -0.81
N GLN A 243 -8.32 4.41 -2.07
CA GLN A 243 -9.42 3.53 -2.47
C GLN A 243 -9.01 2.63 -3.63
N ILE A 244 -9.52 1.41 -3.67
CA ILE A 244 -9.38 0.49 -4.82
C ILE A 244 -10.77 0.06 -5.26
N LEU A 245 -11.13 0.36 -6.51
CA LEU A 245 -12.31 -0.16 -7.18
C LEU A 245 -11.94 -1.51 -7.79
N TYR A 246 -12.61 -2.60 -7.39
CA TYR A 246 -12.27 -3.94 -7.86
C TYR A 246 -13.48 -4.71 -8.38
N GLY A 247 -13.25 -5.62 -9.32
CA GLY A 247 -14.31 -6.45 -9.88
C GLY A 247 -13.95 -7.03 -11.25
N PRO A 248 -14.85 -7.82 -11.87
CA PRO A 248 -14.67 -8.39 -13.19
C PRO A 248 -14.36 -7.33 -14.27
N PRO A 249 -13.71 -7.69 -15.39
CA PRO A 249 -13.57 -6.79 -16.53
C PRO A 249 -14.96 -6.37 -17.05
N GLY A 250 -15.06 -5.15 -17.57
CA GLY A 250 -16.31 -4.64 -18.15
C GLY A 250 -17.32 -4.05 -17.15
N THR A 251 -17.05 -4.03 -15.84
CA THR A 251 -17.98 -3.46 -14.82
C THR A 251 -17.87 -1.94 -14.64
N GLY A 252 -17.22 -1.24 -15.58
CA GLY A 252 -17.14 0.23 -15.55
C GLY A 252 -16.23 0.82 -14.46
N LYS A 253 -15.22 0.09 -13.97
CA LYS A 253 -14.30 0.58 -12.92
C LYS A 253 -13.60 1.88 -13.32
N THR A 254 -12.92 1.89 -14.46
CA THR A 254 -12.24 3.07 -15.01
C THR A 254 -13.22 4.18 -15.40
N TYR A 255 -14.46 3.83 -15.77
CA TYR A 255 -15.52 4.81 -15.98
C TYR A 255 -15.86 5.55 -14.67
N ASN A 256 -15.92 4.83 -13.55
CA ASN A 256 -16.30 5.38 -12.24
C ASN A 256 -15.17 6.12 -11.52
N THR A 257 -13.89 5.83 -11.82
CA THR A 257 -12.76 6.60 -11.25
C THR A 257 -12.81 8.07 -11.63
N ILE A 258 -13.30 8.40 -12.83
CA ILE A 258 -13.52 9.78 -13.30
C ILE A 258 -14.48 10.51 -12.36
N ASN A 259 -15.66 9.95 -12.12
CA ASN A 259 -16.68 10.56 -11.26
C ASN A 259 -16.17 10.73 -9.84
N LYS A 260 -15.51 9.70 -9.32
CA LYS A 260 -14.92 9.69 -7.98
C LYS A 260 -13.83 10.76 -7.81
N ALA A 261 -12.98 10.93 -8.81
CA ALA A 261 -11.91 11.92 -8.77
C ALA A 261 -12.48 13.34 -8.76
N LEU A 262 -13.49 13.62 -9.61
CA LEU A 262 -14.20 14.90 -9.63
C LEU A 262 -14.94 15.17 -8.33
N GLU A 263 -15.61 14.15 -7.77
CA GLU A 263 -16.23 14.23 -6.45
C GLU A 263 -15.19 14.61 -5.39
N ILE A 264 -14.01 13.98 -5.37
CA ILE A 264 -12.95 14.26 -4.38
C ILE A 264 -12.47 15.69 -4.41
N ILE A 265 -12.34 16.29 -5.60
CA ILE A 265 -11.93 17.68 -5.76
C ILE A 265 -13.11 18.66 -5.71
N ASP A 266 -14.26 18.21 -5.20
CA ASP A 266 -15.47 19.01 -4.95
C ASP A 266 -16.08 19.64 -6.22
N VAL A 267 -15.95 18.95 -7.35
CA VAL A 267 -16.67 19.28 -8.59
C VAL A 267 -18.03 18.60 -8.55
N ASP A 268 -19.10 19.41 -8.54
CA ASP A 268 -20.46 18.91 -8.70
C ASP A 268 -20.69 18.48 -10.15
N ILE A 269 -21.04 17.20 -10.34
CA ILE A 269 -21.31 16.60 -11.65
C ILE A 269 -22.79 16.21 -11.82
N ASN A 270 -23.64 16.54 -10.84
CA ASN A 270 -25.05 16.15 -10.86
C ASN A 270 -25.79 16.78 -12.05
N GLY A 271 -26.51 15.95 -12.81
CA GLY A 271 -27.27 16.40 -13.98
C GLY A 271 -26.43 16.75 -15.22
N MET A 272 -25.10 16.56 -15.18
CA MET A 272 -24.23 16.80 -16.34
C MET A 272 -24.25 15.61 -17.30
N SER A 273 -24.13 15.90 -18.60
CA SER A 273 -23.92 14.84 -19.61
C SER A 273 -22.55 14.19 -19.44
N ARG A 274 -22.40 12.96 -19.92
CA ARG A 274 -21.14 12.23 -19.78
C ARG A 274 -19.98 12.92 -20.50
N GLU A 275 -20.26 13.54 -21.64
CA GLU A 275 -19.30 14.30 -22.43
C GLU A 275 -18.76 15.48 -21.61
N LYS A 276 -19.65 16.20 -20.90
CA LYS A 276 -19.23 17.33 -20.07
C LYS A 276 -18.43 16.90 -18.86
N VAL A 277 -18.82 15.81 -18.21
CA VAL A 277 -18.05 15.21 -17.11
C VAL A 277 -16.63 14.84 -17.57
N ARG A 278 -16.52 14.27 -18.78
CA ARG A 278 -15.22 13.90 -19.35
C ARG A 278 -14.36 15.13 -19.69
N GLU A 279 -14.96 16.17 -20.28
CA GLU A 279 -14.28 17.43 -20.58
C GLU A 279 -13.68 18.06 -19.33
N ILE A 280 -14.46 18.11 -18.23
CA ILE A 280 -13.98 18.65 -16.95
C ILE A 280 -12.83 17.78 -16.40
N PHE A 281 -12.97 16.46 -16.44
CA PHE A 281 -11.91 15.55 -16.00
C PHE A 281 -10.59 15.74 -16.78
N ASP A 282 -10.67 15.84 -18.11
CA ASP A 282 -9.50 16.04 -18.96
C ASP A 282 -8.84 17.41 -18.69
N ALA A 283 -9.63 18.46 -18.44
CA ALA A 283 -9.11 19.76 -17.99
C ALA A 283 -8.38 19.64 -16.64
N LYS A 284 -8.91 18.87 -15.69
CA LYS A 284 -8.25 18.64 -14.39
C LYS A 284 -6.97 17.80 -14.46
N ILE A 285 -6.84 16.94 -15.47
CA ILE A 285 -5.58 16.30 -15.82
C ILE A 285 -4.58 17.32 -16.37
N GLN A 286 -5.01 18.17 -17.31
CA GLN A 286 -4.15 19.20 -17.89
C GLN A 286 -3.69 20.21 -16.84
N GLU A 287 -4.51 20.52 -15.85
CA GLU A 287 -4.16 21.34 -14.68
C GLU A 287 -3.20 20.62 -13.73
N GLY A 288 -3.07 19.29 -13.81
CA GLY A 288 -2.24 18.48 -12.92
C GLY A 288 -2.86 18.27 -11.52
N GLN A 289 -4.13 18.62 -11.35
CA GLN A 289 -4.90 18.32 -10.14
C GLN A 289 -5.22 16.84 -10.04
N ILE A 290 -5.42 16.20 -11.20
CA ILE A 290 -5.59 14.76 -11.36
C ILE A 290 -4.41 14.22 -12.17
N VAL A 291 -3.82 13.12 -11.72
CA VAL A 291 -2.83 12.36 -12.49
C VAL A 291 -3.39 10.97 -12.72
N PHE A 292 -3.44 10.55 -13.98
CA PHE A 292 -3.85 9.21 -14.35
C PHE A 292 -2.63 8.42 -14.84
N THR A 293 -2.39 7.26 -14.26
CA THR A 293 -1.35 6.33 -14.68
C THR A 293 -1.89 4.91 -14.67
N THR A 294 -1.26 4.02 -15.43
CA THR A 294 -1.60 2.60 -15.49
C THR A 294 -0.38 1.80 -15.05
N PHE A 295 -0.57 0.88 -14.12
CA PHE A 295 0.51 -0.02 -13.71
C PHE A 295 0.64 -1.17 -14.71
N HIS A 296 1.89 -1.51 -14.99
CA HIS A 296 2.30 -2.61 -15.86
C HIS A 296 3.49 -3.33 -15.23
N GLN A 297 3.81 -4.52 -15.74
CA GLN A 297 4.87 -5.37 -15.16
C GLN A 297 6.25 -4.69 -15.12
N SER A 298 6.52 -3.79 -16.06
CA SER A 298 7.77 -3.01 -16.11
C SER A 298 7.76 -1.72 -15.26
N MET A 299 6.67 -1.41 -14.55
CA MET A 299 6.59 -0.20 -13.72
C MET A 299 7.52 -0.38 -12.52
N SER A 300 8.38 0.61 -12.28
CA SER A 300 9.46 0.52 -11.29
C SER A 300 9.34 1.61 -10.23
N TYR A 301 10.16 1.49 -9.17
CA TYR A 301 10.32 2.56 -8.19
C TYR A 301 10.88 3.83 -8.84
N GLU A 302 11.80 3.65 -9.79
CA GLU A 302 12.50 4.72 -10.50
C GLU A 302 11.58 5.59 -11.37
N ASP A 303 10.49 5.00 -11.87
CA ASP A 303 9.47 5.71 -12.65
C ASP A 303 8.41 6.38 -11.77
N PHE A 304 8.11 5.77 -10.63
CA PHE A 304 7.00 6.20 -9.79
C PHE A 304 7.43 7.18 -8.69
N ILE A 305 8.60 6.98 -8.08
CA ILE A 305 9.09 7.77 -6.95
C ILE A 305 10.24 8.67 -7.36
N GLU A 306 11.41 8.11 -7.65
CA GLU A 306 12.55 8.82 -8.19
C GLU A 306 13.59 7.84 -8.73
N GLY A 307 14.29 8.24 -9.78
CA GLY A 307 15.31 7.41 -10.41
C GLY A 307 16.41 8.23 -11.07
N ILE A 308 17.58 7.61 -11.22
CA ILE A 308 18.70 8.21 -11.95
C ILE A 308 18.43 8.06 -13.44
N LYS A 309 18.30 9.17 -14.18
CA LYS A 309 18.08 9.17 -15.63
C LYS A 309 19.25 9.85 -16.36
N PRO A 310 19.73 9.27 -17.47
CA PRO A 310 20.75 9.90 -18.29
C PRO A 310 20.16 11.07 -19.07
N GLU A 311 20.92 12.16 -19.15
CA GLU A 311 20.67 13.32 -20.01
C GLU A 311 21.93 13.65 -20.80
N THR A 312 21.77 13.94 -22.09
CA THR A 312 22.91 14.34 -22.93
C THR A 312 22.97 15.85 -22.99
N ILE A 313 24.04 16.43 -22.44
CA ILE A 313 24.34 17.87 -22.50
C ILE A 313 25.72 18.01 -23.17
N ASP A 314 25.79 18.76 -24.27
CA ASP A 314 27.02 19.00 -25.04
C ASP A 314 27.80 17.71 -25.38
N ASN A 315 27.09 16.69 -25.88
CA ASN A 315 27.63 15.34 -26.18
C ASN A 315 28.22 14.58 -24.97
N LYS A 316 27.95 15.02 -23.74
CA LYS A 316 28.29 14.30 -22.50
C LYS A 316 27.02 13.73 -21.86
N VAL A 317 27.09 12.47 -21.45
CA VAL A 317 26.00 11.83 -20.69
C VAL A 317 26.18 12.19 -19.21
N ILE A 318 25.18 12.86 -18.65
CA ILE A 318 25.10 13.24 -17.24
C ILE A 318 23.94 12.46 -16.63
N TYR A 319 24.14 11.94 -15.41
CA TYR A 319 23.13 11.16 -14.70
C TYR A 319 22.49 12.04 -13.61
N ASN A 320 21.24 12.43 -13.82
CA ASN A 320 20.50 13.28 -12.90
C ASN A 320 19.39 12.48 -12.22
N ILE A 321 19.17 12.73 -10.93
CA ILE A 321 18.03 12.17 -10.22
C ILE A 321 16.79 12.92 -10.69
N LYS A 322 15.77 12.17 -11.13
CA LYS A 322 14.49 12.71 -11.60
C LYS A 322 13.37 12.18 -10.73
N ASN A 323 12.48 13.07 -10.33
CA ASN A 323 11.25 12.71 -9.64
C ASN A 323 10.34 11.89 -10.57
N GLY A 324 9.76 10.83 -10.00
CA GLY A 324 8.72 10.03 -10.62
C GLY A 324 7.33 10.63 -10.46
N ILE A 325 6.33 9.91 -10.97
CA ILE A 325 4.92 10.34 -11.04
C ILE A 325 4.37 10.75 -9.66
N PHE A 326 4.55 9.90 -8.65
CA PHE A 326 4.03 10.10 -7.30
C PHE A 326 4.73 11.24 -6.56
N LYS A 327 6.07 11.31 -6.66
CA LYS A 327 6.86 12.36 -6.00
C LYS A 327 6.54 13.74 -6.57
N ASN A 328 6.41 13.85 -7.90
CA ASN A 328 5.99 15.10 -8.56
C ASN A 328 4.59 15.55 -8.13
N LEU A 329 3.64 14.61 -8.02
CA LEU A 329 2.30 14.93 -7.56
C LEU A 329 2.29 15.34 -6.09
N CYS A 330 3.11 14.73 -5.23
CA CYS A 330 3.26 15.15 -3.84
C CYS A 330 3.83 16.58 -3.74
N LEU A 331 4.86 16.91 -4.52
CA LEU A 331 5.42 18.26 -4.60
C LEU A 331 4.38 19.29 -5.04
N THR A 332 3.61 18.93 -6.07
CA THR A 332 2.49 19.72 -6.60
C THR A 332 1.43 19.94 -5.54
N ALA A 333 1.00 18.89 -4.83
CA ALA A 333 -0.05 18.96 -3.82
C ALA A 333 0.37 19.74 -2.56
N LYS A 334 1.66 19.78 -2.23
CA LYS A 334 2.20 20.63 -1.15
C LYS A 334 2.25 22.11 -1.53
N THR A 335 2.34 22.43 -2.81
CA THR A 335 2.50 23.81 -3.28
C THR A 335 1.25 24.62 -2.98
N PRO A 336 1.35 25.70 -2.18
CA PRO A 336 0.21 26.57 -1.89
C PRO A 336 -0.39 27.16 -3.16
N ASN A 337 -1.73 27.10 -3.26
CA ASN A 337 -2.51 27.59 -4.40
C ASN A 337 -1.94 27.11 -5.75
N GLN A 338 -1.62 25.81 -5.84
CA GLN A 338 -0.91 25.23 -6.97
C GLN A 338 -1.57 25.46 -8.33
N LEU A 339 -2.91 25.49 -8.41
CA LEU A 339 -3.59 25.83 -9.67
C LEU A 339 -3.26 27.24 -10.13
N ASP A 340 -3.29 28.21 -9.21
CA ASP A 340 -2.92 29.60 -9.48
C ASP A 340 -1.44 29.72 -9.84
N PHE A 341 -0.57 28.97 -9.16
CA PHE A 341 0.86 28.88 -9.50
C PHE A 341 1.06 28.41 -10.94
N LYS A 342 0.35 27.34 -11.34
CA LYS A 342 0.46 26.79 -12.70
C LYS A 342 0.00 27.78 -13.75
N SER A 343 -1.16 28.41 -13.54
CA SER A 343 -1.68 29.44 -14.44
C SER A 343 -0.71 30.63 -14.55
N ALA A 344 -0.14 31.08 -13.44
CA ALA A 344 0.86 32.16 -13.41
C ALA A 344 2.16 31.77 -14.13
N TYR A 345 2.63 30.54 -13.95
CA TYR A 345 3.85 30.04 -14.58
C TYR A 345 3.70 29.87 -16.09
N GLU A 346 2.56 29.37 -16.58
CA GLU A 346 2.29 29.30 -18.02
C GLU A 346 2.12 30.68 -18.66
N GLN A 347 1.52 31.65 -17.95
CA GLN A 347 1.49 33.04 -18.40
C GLN A 347 2.91 33.63 -18.50
N LEU A 348 3.77 33.38 -17.52
CA LEU A 348 5.17 33.77 -17.58
C LEU A 348 5.89 33.17 -18.79
N LYS A 349 5.68 31.87 -19.07
CA LYS A 349 6.27 31.19 -20.23
C LYS A 349 5.79 31.76 -21.56
N LYS A 350 4.51 32.12 -21.65
CA LYS A 350 3.94 32.79 -22.82
C LYS A 350 4.59 34.15 -23.02
N ASP A 351 4.68 34.97 -21.98
CA ASP A 351 5.33 36.27 -22.03
C ASP A 351 6.82 36.18 -22.43
N LEU A 352 7.53 35.13 -22.00
CA LEU A 352 8.92 34.86 -22.37
C LEU A 352 9.09 34.24 -23.76
N SER A 353 8.01 33.75 -24.36
CA SER A 353 8.01 33.33 -25.76
C SER A 353 7.84 34.54 -26.68
N ASP A 354 7.08 35.54 -26.21
CA ASP A 354 6.88 36.83 -26.91
C ASP A 354 8.05 37.81 -26.68
N LYS A 355 8.73 37.72 -25.53
CA LYS A 355 9.88 38.56 -25.14
C LYS A 355 11.13 37.71 -25.00
N GLU A 356 12.24 38.10 -25.64
CA GLU A 356 13.51 37.35 -25.52
C GLU A 356 13.97 37.17 -24.07
N MET A 357 13.80 38.19 -23.23
CA MET A 357 14.15 38.14 -21.80
C MET A 357 13.26 39.05 -20.96
N ILE A 358 13.00 38.66 -19.71
CA ILE A 358 12.34 39.49 -18.69
C ILE A 358 13.32 39.79 -17.56
N ALA A 359 13.43 41.07 -17.19
CA ALA A 359 14.23 41.50 -16.04
C ALA A 359 13.42 41.38 -14.73
N ILE A 360 14.03 40.76 -13.71
CA ILE A 360 13.44 40.49 -12.41
C ILE A 360 14.40 40.97 -11.31
N LYS A 361 13.85 41.32 -10.14
CA LYS A 361 14.63 41.68 -8.96
C LYS A 361 14.58 40.58 -7.91
N THR A 362 15.73 40.28 -7.33
CA THR A 362 15.81 39.51 -6.09
C THR A 362 15.19 40.29 -4.93
N PRO A 363 14.88 39.66 -3.78
CA PRO A 363 14.36 40.37 -2.60
C PRO A 363 15.27 41.50 -2.09
N THR A 364 16.58 41.42 -2.33
CA THR A 364 17.54 42.47 -1.95
C THR A 364 17.68 43.58 -3.00
N GLY A 365 16.91 43.52 -4.09
CA GLY A 365 16.87 44.53 -5.14
C GLY A 365 17.86 44.30 -6.29
N LYS A 366 18.76 43.31 -6.21
CA LYS A 366 19.68 42.96 -7.31
C LYS A 366 18.89 42.49 -8.54
N GLU A 367 19.17 43.08 -9.70
CA GLU A 367 18.55 42.73 -10.98
C GLU A 367 19.21 41.49 -11.61
N PHE A 368 18.38 40.69 -12.28
CA PHE A 368 18.77 39.58 -13.14
C PHE A 368 17.76 39.43 -14.26
N SER A 369 18.05 38.64 -15.29
CA SER A 369 17.11 38.36 -16.38
C SER A 369 16.82 36.87 -16.46
N ILE A 370 15.63 36.54 -16.95
CA ILE A 370 15.24 35.19 -17.29
C ILE A 370 14.82 35.09 -18.76
N SER A 371 15.10 33.95 -19.38
CA SER A 371 14.66 33.57 -20.73
C SER A 371 14.06 32.16 -20.71
N LEU A 372 13.34 31.76 -21.77
CA LEU A 372 12.86 30.39 -21.93
C LEU A 372 13.87 29.57 -22.75
N ASN A 373 14.27 28.39 -22.27
CA ASN A 373 15.10 27.48 -23.07
C ASN A 373 14.26 26.50 -23.90
N SER A 374 14.92 25.75 -24.78
CA SER A 374 14.31 24.73 -25.65
C SER A 374 13.54 23.64 -24.89
N ASN A 375 13.87 23.42 -23.62
CA ASN A 375 13.22 22.44 -22.76
C ASN A 375 12.06 23.04 -21.96
N GLY A 376 11.68 24.30 -22.22
CA GLY A 376 10.58 24.99 -21.56
C GLY A 376 10.86 25.42 -20.12
N ASN A 377 12.14 25.42 -19.70
CA ASN A 377 12.56 25.89 -18.38
C ASN A 377 13.12 27.31 -18.44
N LEU A 378 13.13 28.00 -17.29
CA LEU A 378 13.69 29.34 -17.19
C LEU A 378 15.21 29.28 -17.13
N THR A 379 15.90 30.04 -17.97
CA THR A 379 17.35 30.23 -17.91
C THR A 379 17.66 31.51 -17.14
N LEU A 380 18.55 31.43 -16.16
CA LEU A 380 19.01 32.57 -15.38
C LEU A 380 20.17 33.28 -16.09
N HIS A 381 20.07 34.60 -16.22
CA HIS A 381 21.08 35.48 -16.77
C HIS A 381 21.49 36.56 -15.76
N THR A 382 22.79 36.77 -15.56
CA THR A 382 23.30 37.78 -14.62
C THR A 382 24.47 38.58 -15.21
N GLY A 383 24.84 39.67 -14.53
CA GLY A 383 25.91 40.57 -14.99
C GLY A 383 25.44 41.53 -16.08
N LEU A 384 26.30 42.48 -16.45
CA LEU A 384 26.00 43.50 -17.46
C LEU A 384 25.76 42.89 -18.85
N ASN A 385 26.46 41.80 -19.17
CA ASN A 385 26.35 41.07 -20.44
C ASN A 385 25.24 40.01 -20.46
N LYS A 386 24.43 39.89 -19.39
CA LYS A 386 23.36 38.87 -19.26
C LYS A 386 23.84 37.45 -19.54
N GLU A 387 24.99 37.09 -18.98
CA GLU A 387 25.59 35.77 -19.16
C GLU A 387 24.74 34.69 -18.50
N LYS A 388 24.56 33.56 -19.20
CA LYS A 388 23.84 32.39 -18.70
C LYS A 388 24.56 31.81 -17.49
N GLN A 389 23.86 31.71 -16.37
CA GLN A 389 24.37 31.12 -15.13
C GLN A 389 23.81 29.71 -14.87
N GLY A 390 22.61 29.41 -15.36
CA GLY A 390 22.01 28.07 -15.23
C GLY A 390 20.50 28.10 -15.41
N THR A 391 19.79 27.13 -14.83
CA THR A 391 18.37 26.89 -15.10
C THR A 391 17.57 26.86 -13.81
N LEU A 392 16.46 27.62 -13.79
CA LEU A 392 15.46 27.63 -12.74
C LEU A 392 14.29 26.77 -13.23
N THR A 393 14.26 25.50 -12.84
CA THR A 393 13.18 24.58 -13.22
C THR A 393 11.91 24.90 -12.41
N GLN A 394 10.74 24.57 -12.98
CA GLN A 394 9.46 24.70 -12.27
C GLN A 394 9.48 23.92 -10.95
N GLU A 395 10.06 22.72 -10.98
CA GLU A 395 10.26 21.86 -9.80
C GLU A 395 11.02 22.60 -8.68
N ASN A 396 12.17 23.20 -9.00
CA ASN A 396 12.99 23.90 -8.01
C ASN A 396 12.28 25.15 -7.47
N ILE A 397 11.48 25.83 -8.29
CA ILE A 397 10.64 26.94 -7.84
C ILE A 397 9.58 26.44 -6.84
N GLN A 398 8.92 25.31 -7.11
CA GLN A 398 7.96 24.71 -6.17
C GLN A 398 8.64 24.27 -4.87
N LYS A 399 9.82 23.63 -4.94
CA LYS A 399 10.59 23.28 -3.73
C LYS A 399 10.97 24.52 -2.92
N GLN A 400 11.32 25.64 -3.56
CA GLN A 400 11.57 26.91 -2.87
C GLN A 400 10.31 27.44 -2.17
N ILE A 401 9.14 27.35 -2.82
CA ILE A 401 7.85 27.76 -2.24
C ILE A 401 7.50 26.88 -1.04
N ASN A 402 7.72 25.57 -1.15
CA ASN A 402 7.44 24.59 -0.10
C ASN A 402 8.43 24.62 1.07
N GLY A 403 9.55 25.35 0.92
CA GLY A 403 10.62 25.41 1.92
C GLY A 403 11.45 24.13 2.01
N GLU A 404 11.44 23.28 0.98
CA GLU A 404 12.10 21.97 0.99
C GLU A 404 13.59 22.05 0.63
N ASP A 405 14.00 23.00 -0.20
CA ASP A 405 15.39 23.12 -0.66
C ASP A 405 16.07 24.43 -0.22
N LYS A 406 17.32 24.28 0.23
CA LYS A 406 18.27 25.40 0.38
C LYS A 406 19.13 25.45 -0.88
N PHE A 407 18.67 26.17 -1.88
CA PHE A 407 19.45 26.45 -3.10
C PHE A 407 20.59 27.42 -2.77
N ILE A 408 21.63 26.95 -2.07
CA ILE A 408 22.71 27.79 -1.52
C ILE A 408 23.29 28.71 -2.59
N GLY A 409 23.13 30.03 -2.40
CA GLY A 409 23.61 31.07 -3.31
C GLY A 409 22.65 31.44 -4.44
N TRP A 410 21.55 30.69 -4.59
CA TRP A 410 20.53 30.87 -5.63
C TRP A 410 19.15 31.25 -5.07
N GLU A 411 18.98 31.27 -3.74
CA GLU A 411 17.69 31.53 -3.08
C GLU A 411 17.09 32.87 -3.48
N GLY A 412 17.94 33.89 -3.67
CA GLY A 412 17.52 35.22 -4.10
C GLY A 412 16.86 35.22 -5.49
N TYR A 413 17.33 34.35 -6.39
CA TYR A 413 16.79 34.25 -7.75
C TYR A 413 15.44 33.54 -7.76
N PHE A 414 15.33 32.40 -7.06
CA PHE A 414 14.05 31.69 -6.93
C PHE A 414 12.98 32.57 -6.26
N LYS A 415 13.33 33.23 -5.15
CA LYS A 415 12.42 34.20 -4.49
C LYS A 415 12.07 35.38 -5.41
N GLY A 416 13.01 35.83 -6.24
CA GLY A 416 12.75 36.87 -7.24
C GLY A 416 11.69 36.43 -8.25
N VAL A 417 11.79 35.21 -8.77
CA VAL A 417 10.77 34.64 -9.68
C VAL A 417 9.42 34.50 -8.97
N VAL A 418 9.37 33.96 -7.75
CA VAL A 418 8.12 33.84 -6.97
C VAL A 418 7.48 35.22 -6.76
N ASN A 419 8.24 36.21 -6.30
CA ASN A 419 7.73 37.58 -6.13
C ASN A 419 7.21 38.19 -7.44
N TYR A 420 7.85 37.86 -8.57
CA TYR A 420 7.39 38.29 -9.88
C TYR A 420 6.03 37.66 -10.23
N LEU A 421 5.88 36.35 -10.01
CA LEU A 421 4.62 35.65 -10.21
C LEU A 421 3.50 36.24 -9.34
N GLU A 422 3.79 36.56 -8.08
CA GLU A 422 2.82 37.17 -7.17
C GLU A 422 2.36 38.55 -7.64
N LYS A 423 3.30 39.38 -8.11
CA LYS A 423 3.00 40.76 -8.54
C LYS A 423 2.32 40.84 -9.90
N GLN A 424 2.77 40.05 -10.87
CA GLN A 424 2.34 40.20 -12.26
C GLN A 424 1.16 39.29 -12.61
N TYR A 425 1.12 38.09 -12.04
CA TYR A 425 0.14 37.06 -12.42
C TYR A 425 -0.78 36.66 -11.26
N LYS A 426 -0.84 37.48 -10.20
CA LYS A 426 -1.74 37.32 -9.04
C LYS A 426 -1.62 35.98 -8.32
N TYR A 427 -0.47 35.33 -8.40
CA TYR A 427 -0.18 34.15 -7.59
C TYR A 427 -0.04 34.54 -6.10
N SER A 428 -0.32 33.61 -5.19
CA SER A 428 -0.02 33.77 -3.76
C SER A 428 0.71 32.54 -3.26
N SER A 429 1.94 32.72 -2.76
CA SER A 429 2.71 31.64 -2.11
C SER A 429 2.22 31.29 -0.71
N LYS A 430 1.25 32.05 -0.16
CA LYS A 430 0.64 31.77 1.15
C LYS A 430 -0.54 30.80 1.01
N PRO A 431 -0.65 29.77 1.86
CA PRO A 431 -1.77 28.83 1.81
C PRO A 431 -3.10 29.55 2.12
N GLN A 432 -4.09 29.36 1.26
CA GLN A 432 -5.47 29.76 1.54
C GLN A 432 -6.18 28.69 2.37
N ASN A 433 -7.23 29.09 3.11
CA ASN A 433 -7.99 28.21 4.02
C ASN A 433 -8.68 27.02 3.33
N ASN A 434 -8.76 27.00 2.00
CA ASN A 434 -9.37 25.93 1.23
C ASN A 434 -8.28 25.11 0.50
N SER A 435 -7.75 24.09 1.18
CA SER A 435 -6.73 23.21 0.60
C SER A 435 -7.31 22.43 -0.57
N GLN A 436 -6.74 22.61 -1.76
CA GLN A 436 -7.16 21.89 -2.97
C GLN A 436 -6.79 20.41 -2.83
N ASN A 437 -7.76 19.52 -3.07
CA ASN A 437 -7.49 18.09 -3.14
C ASN A 437 -6.84 17.74 -4.48
N PHE A 438 -5.92 16.77 -4.45
CA PHE A 438 -5.24 16.20 -5.61
C PHE A 438 -5.55 14.71 -5.71
N VAL A 439 -5.64 14.17 -6.92
CA VAL A 439 -6.02 12.75 -7.11
C VAL A 439 -5.01 12.04 -8.01
N LEU A 440 -4.46 10.93 -7.52
CA LEU A 440 -3.74 9.96 -8.32
C LEU A 440 -4.67 8.79 -8.64
N ILE A 441 -4.93 8.58 -9.93
CA ILE A 441 -5.61 7.37 -10.42
C ILE A 441 -4.55 6.39 -10.90
N ILE A 442 -4.57 5.18 -10.35
CA ILE A 442 -3.70 4.06 -10.74
C ILE A 442 -4.58 2.97 -11.33
N ASP A 443 -4.71 2.97 -12.65
CA ASP A 443 -5.43 1.93 -13.36
C ASP A 443 -4.62 0.63 -13.34
N GLU A 444 -5.30 -0.51 -13.24
CA GLU A 444 -4.67 -1.84 -13.21
C GLU A 444 -3.58 -1.96 -12.13
N ILE A 445 -3.85 -1.44 -10.92
CA ILE A 445 -2.87 -1.32 -9.83
C ILE A 445 -2.19 -2.66 -9.50
N ASN A 446 -2.85 -3.77 -9.76
CA ASN A 446 -2.38 -5.13 -9.49
C ASN A 446 -1.54 -5.76 -10.62
N ARG A 447 -1.31 -5.06 -11.74
CA ARG A 447 -0.47 -5.54 -12.86
C ARG A 447 1.03 -5.25 -12.70
N GLY A 448 1.41 -4.47 -11.69
CA GLY A 448 2.80 -4.24 -11.31
C GLY A 448 3.07 -4.65 -9.87
N ASN A 449 4.34 -4.79 -9.51
CA ASN A 449 4.75 -5.07 -8.13
C ASN A 449 4.59 -3.83 -7.25
N VAL A 450 3.38 -3.63 -6.74
CA VAL A 450 3.02 -2.42 -6.00
C VAL A 450 3.93 -2.21 -4.78
N SER A 451 4.34 -3.28 -4.09
CA SER A 451 5.25 -3.18 -2.94
C SER A 451 6.63 -2.66 -3.36
N GLN A 452 7.15 -3.11 -4.50
CA GLN A 452 8.42 -2.61 -5.06
C GLN A 452 8.27 -1.18 -5.61
N ILE A 453 7.18 -0.88 -6.31
CA ILE A 453 6.90 0.42 -6.91
C ILE A 453 6.77 1.52 -5.84
N PHE A 454 6.03 1.26 -4.76
CA PHE A 454 5.89 2.21 -3.64
C PHE A 454 7.10 2.18 -2.70
N GLY A 455 7.84 1.08 -2.64
CA GLY A 455 9.00 0.91 -1.76
C GLY A 455 8.68 1.24 -0.29
N GLU A 456 9.54 2.07 0.30
CA GLU A 456 9.41 2.57 1.68
C GLU A 456 8.20 3.50 1.91
N LEU A 457 7.63 4.06 0.84
CA LEU A 457 6.54 5.04 0.90
C LEU A 457 5.18 4.41 1.16
N ILE A 458 5.10 3.07 1.10
CA ILE A 458 3.89 2.34 1.44
C ILE A 458 3.36 2.70 2.83
N THR A 459 4.23 3.05 3.79
CA THR A 459 3.78 3.44 5.13
C THR A 459 3.22 4.87 5.14
N LEU A 460 3.74 5.76 4.30
CA LEU A 460 3.40 7.19 4.30
C LEU A 460 2.04 7.49 3.68
N ILE A 461 1.46 6.56 2.90
CA ILE A 461 0.13 6.75 2.34
C ILE A 461 -0.99 6.59 3.38
N GLU A 462 -0.71 6.02 4.56
CA GLU A 462 -1.67 5.93 5.68
C GLU A 462 -2.10 7.33 6.15
N ASP A 463 -3.39 7.51 6.48
CA ASP A 463 -3.97 8.84 6.80
C ASP A 463 -3.24 9.53 7.95
N ASP A 464 -2.99 8.82 9.04
CA ASP A 464 -2.31 9.35 10.23
C ASP A 464 -0.81 9.59 10.03
N LYS A 465 -0.19 9.01 8.99
CA LYS A 465 1.25 9.11 8.69
C LYS A 465 1.60 10.23 7.72
N ARG A 466 0.59 10.90 7.13
CA ARG A 466 0.78 12.01 6.21
C ARG A 466 1.21 13.28 6.93
N LEU A 467 1.81 14.21 6.20
CA LEU A 467 2.29 15.47 6.74
C LEU A 467 1.16 16.26 7.42
N GLY A 468 1.46 16.85 8.58
CA GLY A 468 0.50 17.63 9.36
C GLY A 468 -0.54 16.81 10.14
N ARG A 469 -0.40 15.48 10.20
CA ARG A 469 -1.25 14.58 10.99
C ARG A 469 -0.57 14.16 12.30
N GLU A 470 -1.32 13.55 13.21
CA GLU A 470 -0.85 13.23 14.59
C GLU A 470 0.41 12.37 14.61
N GLU A 471 0.52 11.41 13.69
CA GLU A 471 1.62 10.45 13.61
C GLU A 471 2.43 10.64 12.32
N ALA A 472 2.55 11.88 11.84
CA ALA A 472 3.22 12.21 10.59
C ALA A 472 4.63 11.61 10.52
N LEU A 473 4.94 10.97 9.39
CA LEU A 473 6.25 10.36 9.13
C LEU A 473 6.88 10.95 7.87
N GLU A 474 8.20 11.00 7.89
CA GLU A 474 9.04 11.27 6.74
C GLU A 474 10.08 10.16 6.61
N VAL A 475 10.45 9.82 5.38
CA VAL A 475 11.56 8.89 5.08
C VAL A 475 12.67 9.62 4.34
N THR A 476 13.87 9.06 4.35
CA THR A 476 14.99 9.56 3.55
C THR A 476 15.09 8.73 2.28
N LEU A 477 14.85 9.36 1.13
CA LEU A 477 14.81 8.67 -0.15
C LEU A 477 16.20 8.10 -0.54
N PRO A 478 16.25 6.94 -1.20
CA PRO A 478 17.50 6.23 -1.45
C PRO A 478 18.40 6.91 -2.49
N TYR A 479 17.86 7.59 -3.49
CA TYR A 479 18.66 8.22 -4.54
C TYR A 479 19.02 9.66 -4.16
N SER A 480 18.02 10.52 -3.90
CA SER A 480 18.25 11.95 -3.63
C SER A 480 18.79 12.23 -2.22
N LYS A 481 18.57 11.31 -1.28
CA LYS A 481 18.81 11.52 0.17
C LYS A 481 17.96 12.64 0.78
N GLU A 482 16.96 13.12 0.06
CA GLU A 482 16.00 14.12 0.56
C GLU A 482 15.03 13.46 1.54
N LYS A 483 14.54 14.25 2.49
CA LYS A 483 13.38 13.84 3.30
C LYS A 483 12.11 13.94 2.46
N PHE A 484 11.26 12.92 2.56
CA PHE A 484 10.01 12.85 1.82
C PHE A 484 8.85 12.43 2.72
N GLY A 485 7.72 13.09 2.54
CA GLY A 485 6.46 12.83 3.21
C GLY A 485 5.28 13.10 2.27
N VAL A 486 4.18 12.38 2.47
CA VAL A 486 2.97 12.47 1.64
C VAL A 486 2.03 13.54 2.19
N PRO A 487 1.53 14.49 1.39
CA PRO A 487 0.65 15.53 1.89
C PRO A 487 -0.78 15.02 2.17
N PRO A 488 -1.53 15.67 3.08
CA PRO A 488 -2.83 15.19 3.54
C PRO A 488 -3.95 15.39 2.51
N ASN A 489 -3.78 16.29 1.54
CA ASN A 489 -4.74 16.62 0.48
C ASN A 489 -4.59 15.73 -0.79
N LEU A 490 -3.72 14.71 -0.76
CA LEU A 490 -3.56 13.76 -1.87
C LEU A 490 -4.48 12.54 -1.74
N TYR A 491 -5.18 12.16 -2.78
CA TYR A 491 -6.05 10.99 -2.80
C TYR A 491 -5.54 9.99 -3.83
N ILE A 492 -5.63 8.70 -3.53
CA ILE A 492 -5.21 7.62 -4.44
C ILE A 492 -6.41 6.74 -4.75
N ILE A 493 -6.71 6.56 -6.03
CA ILE A 493 -7.78 5.70 -6.52
C ILE A 493 -7.17 4.64 -7.43
N GLY A 494 -7.13 3.39 -6.99
CA GLY A 494 -6.73 2.26 -7.80
C GLY A 494 -7.91 1.60 -8.50
N THR A 495 -7.70 1.00 -9.67
CA THR A 495 -8.61 -0.01 -10.24
C THR A 495 -7.94 -1.38 -10.23
N MET A 496 -8.72 -2.43 -10.03
CA MET A 496 -8.20 -3.80 -9.94
C MET A 496 -9.13 -4.78 -10.65
N ASN A 497 -8.64 -5.45 -11.70
CA ASN A 497 -9.36 -6.57 -12.30
C ASN A 497 -9.17 -7.82 -11.46
N THR A 498 -10.27 -8.47 -11.07
CA THR A 498 -10.23 -9.72 -10.29
C THR A 498 -10.16 -10.99 -11.13
N ALA A 499 -10.42 -10.91 -12.44
CA ALA A 499 -10.45 -12.08 -13.33
C ALA A 499 -9.09 -12.36 -14.02
N ASP A 500 -8.16 -11.40 -14.00
CA ASP A 500 -6.87 -11.56 -14.67
C ASP A 500 -5.98 -12.55 -13.90
N ARG A 501 -5.63 -13.66 -14.56
CA ARG A 501 -4.76 -14.71 -14.00
C ARG A 501 -3.27 -14.33 -13.96
N SER A 502 -2.88 -13.26 -14.64
CA SER A 502 -1.50 -12.76 -14.79
C SER A 502 -1.13 -11.62 -13.81
N VAL A 503 -1.98 -11.41 -12.81
CA VAL A 503 -1.90 -10.32 -11.85
C VAL A 503 -1.05 -10.69 -10.65
N GLU A 504 -0.25 -9.74 -10.15
CA GLU A 504 0.42 -9.89 -8.87
C GLU A 504 -0.59 -9.74 -7.72
N ALA A 505 -0.55 -10.66 -6.76
CA ALA A 505 -1.41 -10.57 -5.59
C ALA A 505 -1.03 -9.33 -4.78
N LEU A 506 -1.98 -8.39 -4.64
CA LEU A 506 -1.76 -7.19 -3.83
C LEU A 506 -1.44 -7.59 -2.38
N ASP A 507 -0.25 -7.23 -1.91
CA ASP A 507 0.27 -7.56 -0.58
C ASP A 507 -0.72 -7.13 0.53
N ALA A 508 -0.80 -7.92 1.59
CA ALA A 508 -1.57 -7.60 2.80
C ALA A 508 -1.21 -6.23 3.38
N ALA A 509 0.06 -5.82 3.25
CA ALA A 509 0.53 -4.50 3.67
C ALA A 509 -0.19 -3.38 2.90
N LEU A 510 -0.38 -3.53 1.60
CA LEU A 510 -1.12 -2.59 0.76
C LEU A 510 -2.62 -2.69 1.02
N ARG A 511 -3.17 -3.91 1.14
CA ARG A 511 -4.61 -4.09 1.42
C ARG A 511 -5.07 -3.39 2.71
N ARG A 512 -4.20 -3.22 3.71
CA ARG A 512 -4.55 -2.48 4.93
C ARG A 512 -4.71 -0.97 4.70
N ARG A 513 -4.09 -0.44 3.65
CA ARG A 513 -3.90 1.00 3.43
C ARG A 513 -4.87 1.58 2.41
N PHE A 514 -5.58 0.70 1.70
CA PHE A 514 -6.63 1.06 0.76
C PHE A 514 -8.00 0.57 1.26
N SER A 515 -9.04 1.36 1.00
CA SER A 515 -10.42 0.90 1.12
C SER A 515 -10.84 0.21 -0.19
N PHE A 516 -11.30 -1.03 -0.10
CA PHE A 516 -11.76 -1.80 -1.27
C PHE A 516 -13.25 -1.57 -1.48
N VAL A 517 -13.62 -1.22 -2.70
CA VAL A 517 -15.00 -1.02 -3.16
C VAL A 517 -15.23 -1.97 -4.32
N GLU A 518 -16.13 -2.92 -4.12
CA GLU A 518 -16.49 -3.88 -5.17
C GLU A 518 -17.39 -3.22 -6.21
N MET A 519 -17.16 -3.57 -7.47
CA MET A 519 -17.94 -3.15 -8.63
C MET A 519 -18.42 -4.40 -9.37
N PRO A 520 -19.54 -5.00 -8.92
CA PRO A 520 -20.11 -6.17 -9.58
C PRO A 520 -20.70 -5.80 -10.94
N PRO A 521 -20.88 -6.77 -11.86
CA PRO A 521 -21.67 -6.57 -13.06
C PRO A 521 -23.11 -6.17 -12.69
N ASP A 522 -23.62 -5.11 -13.30
CA ASP A 522 -24.99 -4.68 -13.15
C ASP A 522 -25.78 -5.01 -14.42
N ALA A 523 -26.58 -6.07 -14.37
CA ALA A 523 -27.37 -6.54 -15.51
C ALA A 523 -28.56 -5.61 -15.80
N GLU A 524 -29.01 -4.80 -14.85
CA GLU A 524 -30.15 -3.89 -15.05
C GLU A 524 -29.81 -2.77 -16.04
N LEU A 525 -28.53 -2.36 -16.09
CA LEU A 525 -28.03 -1.39 -17.08
C LEU A 525 -28.23 -1.87 -18.52
N ILE A 526 -28.23 -3.17 -18.79
CA ILE A 526 -28.52 -3.71 -20.13
C ILE A 526 -29.96 -3.38 -20.53
N ARG A 527 -30.90 -3.39 -19.57
CA ARG A 527 -32.32 -3.10 -19.82
C ARG A 527 -32.57 -1.62 -20.11
N THR A 528 -31.80 -0.72 -19.50
CA THR A 528 -32.00 0.73 -19.58
C THR A 528 -31.11 1.40 -20.64
N GLU A 529 -29.84 1.03 -20.71
CA GLU A 529 -28.81 1.62 -21.58
C GLU A 529 -28.51 0.76 -22.83
N GLY A 530 -28.80 -0.54 -22.76
CA GLY A 530 -28.51 -1.51 -23.82
C GLY A 530 -29.55 -1.60 -24.94
N LYS A 531 -30.53 -0.68 -24.99
CA LYS A 531 -31.45 -0.62 -26.13
C LYS A 531 -30.65 -0.27 -27.38
N LEU A 532 -30.60 -1.18 -28.34
CA LEU A 532 -30.16 -0.87 -29.69
C LEU A 532 -30.96 0.35 -30.15
N LYS A 533 -30.27 1.41 -30.57
CA LYS A 533 -30.93 2.49 -31.33
C LYS A 533 -31.59 1.79 -32.51
N GLU A 534 -32.92 1.87 -32.58
CA GLU A 534 -33.65 1.41 -33.76
C GLU A 534 -33.02 2.10 -34.97
N SER A 535 -32.47 1.28 -35.85
CA SER A 535 -31.73 1.67 -37.06
C SER A 535 -32.62 2.37 -38.06
#